data_AF-A0A7W0NI83-F1
#
_entry.id   AF-A0A7W0NI83-F1
#
_cell.length_a   1.000
_cell.length_b   1.000
_cell.length_c   1.000
_cell.angle_alpha   90.00
_cell.angle_beta   90.00
_cell.angle_gamma   90.00
#
_symmetry.space_group_name_H-M   'P 1'
#
loop_
_entity.id
_entity.type
_entity.pdbx_description
1 polymer ?
#
loop_
_entity_poly.entity_id
_entity_poly.type
_entity_poly.pdbx_seq_one_letter_code
_entity_poly.pdbx_strand_id
1 'polypeptide(L)'
;MVDKPRPKRNWIQEERRKTLGDYTCFCLGCGVVWRYFLEGEGDLPAACPHCGGGTRHRCPECAAPFPSAFAVECEECGAEIRPPEVLGVRIRKPGK
;
A
#
# COMPACT_ATOMS: atom_id res chain seq x y z
N MET A 1 29.23 19.88 2.12
CA MET A 1 28.58 18.97 1.16
C MET A 1 27.15 18.81 1.65
N VAL A 2 26.18 19.41 0.96
CA VAL A 2 24.77 19.25 1.32
C VAL A 2 24.42 17.79 1.08
N ASP A 3 24.12 17.07 2.16
CA ASP A 3 23.58 15.72 2.12
C ASP A 3 22.27 15.79 1.34
N LYS A 4 22.33 15.47 0.04
CA LYS A 4 21.16 15.52 -0.82
C LYS A 4 20.33 14.30 -0.44
N PRO A 5 19.11 14.45 0.09
CA PRO A 5 18.34 13.32 0.55
C PRO A 5 18.20 12.35 -0.61
N ARG A 6 18.64 11.10 -0.37
CA ARG A 6 18.49 10.04 -1.36
C ARG A 6 17.00 9.97 -1.69
N PRO A 7 16.59 10.07 -2.96
CA PRO A 7 15.18 9.97 -3.29
C PRO A 7 14.66 8.66 -2.70
N LYS A 8 13.49 8.71 -2.05
CA LYS A 8 12.89 7.53 -1.37
C LYS A 8 12.82 6.31 -2.32
N ARG A 9 12.81 6.56 -3.64
CA ARG A 9 12.77 5.55 -4.71
C ARG A 9 13.80 5.84 -5.81
N ASN A 10 14.23 4.81 -6.52
CA ASN A 10 15.09 4.93 -7.69
C ASN A 10 14.29 4.91 -9.01
N TRP A 11 14.93 5.29 -10.11
CA TRP A 11 14.28 5.42 -11.44
C TRP A 11 13.58 4.13 -11.92
N ILE A 12 14.17 2.95 -11.66
CA ILE A 12 13.58 1.66 -12.06
C ILE A 12 12.32 1.33 -11.26
N GLN A 13 12.22 1.79 -10.00
CA GLN A 13 11.01 1.66 -9.19
C GLN A 13 9.90 2.58 -9.70
N GLU A 14 10.23 3.75 -10.23
CA GLU A 14 9.25 4.66 -10.85
C GLU A 14 8.73 4.10 -12.17
N GLU A 15 9.59 3.55 -13.03
CA GLU A 15 9.18 2.96 -14.31
C GLU A 15 8.30 1.71 -14.14
N ARG A 16 8.62 0.80 -13.21
CA ARG A 16 7.81 -0.41 -12.97
C ARG A 16 6.39 -0.10 -12.49
N ARG A 17 6.19 1.03 -11.82
CA ARG A 17 4.89 1.46 -11.31
C ARG A 17 3.94 1.87 -12.44
N LYS A 18 4.47 2.54 -13.48
CA LYS A 18 3.72 2.91 -14.69
C LYS A 18 3.12 1.71 -15.45
N THR A 19 3.66 0.50 -15.29
CA THR A 19 3.19 -0.70 -16.00
C THR A 19 2.30 -1.61 -15.16
N LEU A 20 2.53 -1.72 -13.85
CA LEU A 20 1.88 -2.71 -12.97
C LEU A 20 0.85 -2.11 -12.00
N GLY A 21 0.51 -0.83 -12.16
CA GLY A 21 -0.26 -0.04 -11.20
C GLY A 21 0.66 0.65 -10.19
N ASP A 22 0.44 1.94 -9.96
CA ASP A 22 1.28 2.73 -9.06
C ASP A 22 1.01 2.40 -7.59
N TYR A 23 -0.23 2.00 -7.28
CA TYR A 23 -0.73 1.91 -5.92
C TYR A 23 -1.40 0.57 -5.62
N THR A 24 -1.74 0.38 -4.35
CA THR A 24 -2.28 -0.87 -3.82
C THR A 24 -3.51 -0.63 -2.96
N CYS A 25 -4.51 -1.48 -3.17
CA CYS A 25 -5.67 -1.63 -2.31
C CYS A 25 -5.57 -3.00 -1.65
N PHE A 26 -5.79 -3.09 -0.34
CA PHE A 26 -5.76 -4.37 0.36
C PHE A 26 -6.97 -4.58 1.25
N CYS A 27 -7.39 -5.84 1.39
CA CYS A 27 -8.39 -6.23 2.36
C CYS A 27 -7.80 -6.30 3.77
N LEU A 28 -8.50 -5.71 4.75
CA LEU A 28 -8.11 -5.73 6.16
C LEU A 28 -8.40 -7.07 6.86
N GLY A 29 -9.26 -7.91 6.27
CA GLY A 29 -9.61 -9.23 6.80
C GLY A 29 -8.69 -10.35 6.28
N CYS A 30 -8.71 -10.59 4.96
CA CYS A 30 -7.99 -11.71 4.35
C CYS A 30 -6.65 -11.34 3.69
N GLY A 31 -6.32 -10.05 3.56
CA GLY A 31 -5.03 -9.60 3.00
C GLY A 31 -4.91 -9.66 1.48
N VAL A 32 -5.97 -10.02 0.73
CA VAL A 32 -5.98 -9.92 -0.74
C VAL A 32 -5.63 -8.50 -1.17
N VAL A 33 -4.83 -8.39 -2.24
CA VAL A 33 -4.30 -7.11 -2.74
C VAL A 33 -4.68 -6.93 -4.21
N TRP A 34 -5.09 -5.71 -4.55
CA TRP A 34 -5.27 -5.24 -5.92
C TRP A 34 -4.28 -4.12 -6.20
N ARG A 35 -3.83 -4.04 -7.44
CA ARG A 35 -3.00 -2.96 -7.97
C ARG A 35 -3.88 -2.05 -8.82
N TYR A 36 -3.65 -0.76 -8.72
CA TYR A 36 -4.43 0.24 -9.46
C TYR A 36 -3.59 1.46 -9.80
N PHE A 37 -4.04 2.20 -10.81
CA PHE A 37 -3.61 3.57 -11.14
C PHE A 37 -4.61 4.55 -10.55
N LEU A 38 -4.22 5.81 -10.32
CA LEU A 38 -5.11 6.82 -9.72
C LEU A 38 -6.41 6.98 -10.51
N GLU A 39 -6.34 6.87 -11.83
CA GLU A 39 -7.47 6.97 -12.74
C GLU A 39 -8.50 5.83 -12.55
N GLY A 40 -8.05 4.65 -12.09
CA GLY A 40 -8.89 3.48 -11.84
C GLY A 40 -9.28 3.30 -10.37
N GLU A 41 -9.08 4.31 -9.53
CA GLU A 41 -9.40 4.23 -8.10
C GLU A 41 -10.89 4.02 -7.82
N GLY A 42 -11.76 4.59 -8.65
CA GLY A 42 -13.22 4.46 -8.52
C GLY A 42 -13.75 3.04 -8.75
N ASP A 43 -12.97 2.19 -9.43
CA ASP A 43 -13.34 0.80 -9.71
C ASP A 43 -12.97 -0.16 -8.56
N LEU A 44 -12.32 0.35 -7.51
CA LEU A 44 -11.89 -0.48 -6.39
C LEU A 44 -13.09 -0.97 -5.57
N PRO A 45 -13.09 -2.24 -5.15
CA PRO A 45 -14.19 -2.79 -4.38
C PRO A 45 -14.20 -2.20 -2.97
N ALA A 46 -15.33 -1.62 -2.53
CA ALA A 46 -15.49 -1.10 -1.17
C ALA A 46 -15.42 -2.22 -0.10
N ALA A 47 -15.91 -3.40 -0.45
CA ALA A 47 -15.83 -4.62 0.36
C ALA A 47 -15.13 -5.71 -0.43
N CYS A 48 -14.30 -6.51 0.26
CA CYS A 48 -13.50 -7.55 -0.36
C CYS A 48 -14.40 -8.63 -1.00
N PRO A 49 -14.29 -8.88 -2.32
CA PRO A 49 -15.08 -9.92 -2.98
C PRO A 49 -14.84 -11.35 -2.46
N HIS A 50 -13.71 -11.58 -1.78
CA HIS A 50 -13.34 -12.91 -1.28
C HIS A 50 -13.88 -13.19 0.14
N CYS A 51 -13.96 -12.19 1.01
CA CYS A 51 -14.31 -12.40 2.43
C CYS A 51 -15.34 -11.41 2.99
N GLY A 52 -15.82 -10.45 2.19
CA GLY A 52 -16.73 -9.38 2.63
C GLY A 52 -16.09 -8.30 3.52
N GLY A 53 -14.83 -8.45 3.93
CA GLY A 53 -14.14 -7.50 4.80
C GLY A 53 -13.82 -6.17 4.11
N GLY A 54 -13.68 -5.09 4.89
CA GLY A 54 -13.35 -3.76 4.37
C GLY A 54 -12.02 -3.72 3.62
N THR A 55 -11.95 -2.91 2.57
CA THR A 55 -10.73 -2.65 1.81
C THR A 55 -10.15 -1.27 2.16
N ARG A 56 -8.85 -1.10 1.94
CA ARG A 56 -8.17 0.18 2.15
C ARG A 56 -7.17 0.44 1.04
N HIS A 57 -7.33 1.58 0.38
CA HIS A 57 -6.47 2.03 -0.73
C HIS A 57 -5.86 3.42 -0.46
N ARG A 58 -6.35 4.11 0.57
CA ARG A 58 -5.94 5.45 1.03
C ARG A 58 -5.67 5.45 2.53
N CYS A 59 -4.68 6.22 2.95
CA CYS A 59 -4.42 6.47 4.36
C CYS A 59 -5.64 7.18 5.00
N PRO A 60 -6.15 6.70 6.15
CA PRO A 60 -7.26 7.37 6.84
C PRO A 60 -6.88 8.76 7.37
N GLU A 61 -5.61 9.02 7.62
CA GLU A 61 -5.13 10.28 8.21
C GLU A 61 -4.80 11.35 7.15
N CYS A 62 -4.10 10.97 6.07
CA CYS A 62 -3.59 11.94 5.08
C CYS A 62 -4.05 11.70 3.64
N ALA A 63 -4.91 10.70 3.41
CA ALA A 63 -5.37 10.28 2.07
C ALA A 63 -4.25 9.92 1.07
N ALA A 64 -3.01 9.69 1.54
CA ALA A 64 -1.95 9.21 0.67
C ALA A 64 -2.27 7.79 0.15
N PRO A 65 -2.05 7.51 -1.15
CA PRO A 65 -2.25 6.19 -1.72
C PRO A 65 -1.08 5.27 -1.38
N PHE A 66 -1.33 3.97 -1.28
CA PHE A 66 -0.29 3.04 -0.81
C PHE A 66 0.58 2.51 -1.94
N PRO A 67 1.89 2.77 -1.90
CA PRO A 67 2.83 2.37 -2.94
C PRO A 67 3.24 0.89 -2.83
N SER A 68 2.89 0.20 -1.74
CA SER A 68 3.37 -1.15 -1.43
C SER A 68 2.27 -2.02 -0.84
N ALA A 69 2.15 -3.23 -1.38
CA ALA A 69 1.28 -4.29 -0.88
C ALA A 69 1.65 -4.76 0.54
N PHE A 70 2.83 -4.39 1.04
CA PHE A 70 3.34 -4.71 2.37
C PHE A 70 3.36 -3.48 3.29
N ALA A 71 2.71 -2.39 2.92
CA ALA A 71 2.59 -1.23 3.79
C ALA A 71 1.75 -1.60 5.03
N VAL A 72 2.25 -1.23 6.21
CA VAL A 72 1.62 -1.38 7.53
C VAL A 72 1.53 -0.02 8.23
N GLU A 73 2.45 0.87 7.86
CA GLU A 73 2.45 2.31 8.14
C GLU A 73 2.39 3.10 6.83
N CYS A 74 1.86 4.31 6.90
CA CYS A 74 1.84 5.26 5.78
C CYS A 74 3.25 5.82 5.53
N GLU A 75 3.74 5.72 4.29
CA GLU A 75 5.07 6.26 3.91
C GLU A 75 5.15 7.80 3.89
N GLU A 76 4.00 8.49 3.96
CA GLU A 76 3.91 9.96 3.96
C GLU A 76 3.76 10.54 5.39
N CYS A 77 2.82 10.04 6.20
CA CYS A 77 2.55 10.57 7.54
C CYS A 77 2.95 9.65 8.71
N GLY A 78 3.34 8.40 8.45
CA GLY A 78 3.73 7.44 9.49
C GLY A 78 2.56 6.79 10.25
N ALA A 79 1.30 7.16 9.97
CA ALA A 79 0.15 6.55 10.64
C ALA A 79 0.05 5.04 10.35
N GLU A 80 -0.41 4.25 11.32
CA GLU A 80 -0.71 2.84 11.11
C GLU A 80 -1.89 2.70 10.13
N ILE A 81 -1.70 1.96 9.05
CA ILE A 81 -2.71 1.77 8.00
C ILE A 81 -3.38 0.40 8.07
N ARG A 82 -2.76 -0.58 8.72
CA ARG A 82 -3.33 -1.89 9.08
C ARG A 82 -2.42 -2.63 10.08
N PRO A 83 -2.93 -3.64 10.79
CA PRO A 83 -2.10 -4.51 11.61
C PRO A 83 -0.95 -5.14 10.80
N PRO A 84 0.22 -5.38 11.43
CA PRO A 84 1.38 -5.98 10.77
C PRO A 84 1.24 -7.49 10.50
N GLU A 85 0.10 -8.08 10.86
CA GLU A 85 -0.22 -9.49 10.72
C GLU A 85 -1.59 -9.66 10.04
N VAL A 86 -1.71 -10.67 9.20
CA VAL A 86 -2.97 -11.08 8.56
C VAL A 86 -3.08 -12.59 8.63
N LEU A 87 -4.22 -13.11 9.13
CA LEU A 87 -4.47 -14.55 9.29
C LEU A 87 -3.32 -15.28 10.04
N GLY A 88 -2.71 -14.62 11.04
CA GLY A 88 -1.60 -15.17 11.82
C GLY A 88 -0.22 -15.13 11.15
N VAL A 89 -0.10 -14.50 9.97
CA VAL A 89 1.16 -14.37 9.23
C VAL A 89 1.63 -12.91 9.22
N ARG A 90 2.91 -12.69 9.51
CA ARG A 90 3.54 -11.37 9.44
C ARG A 90 3.70 -10.90 8.00
N ILE A 91 3.25 -9.68 7.74
CA ILE A 91 3.32 -9.03 6.42
C ILE A 91 4.75 -8.68 6.04
N ARG A 92 5.55 -8.23 7.02
CA ARG A 92 6.98 -7.94 6.83
C ARG A 92 7.83 -8.90 7.64
N LYS A 93 8.99 -9.27 7.08
CA LYS A 93 10.02 -9.97 7.84
C LYS A 93 10.47 -9.04 8.98
N PRO A 94 10.72 -9.57 10.19
CA PRO A 94 11.37 -8.78 11.23
C PRO A 94 12.69 -8.22 10.69
N GLY A 95 13.00 -6.97 11.04
CA GLY A 95 14.23 -6.31 10.60
C GLY A 95 15.46 -7.16 10.96
N LYS A 96 16.43 -7.21 10.05
CA LYS A 96 17.76 -7.76 10.32
C LYS A 96 18.60 -6.73 11.05
#